data_AF-A0A8D8CA28-F1
#
_entry.id   AF-A0A8D8CA28-F1
#
_cell.length_a   1.000
_cell.length_b   1.000
_cell.length_c   1.000
_cell.angle_alpha   90.00
_cell.angle_beta   90.00
_cell.angle_gamma   90.00
#
_symmetry.space_group_name_H-M   'P 1'
#
loop_
_entity.id
_entity.type
_entity.pdbx_description
1 polymer ?
#
loop_
_entity_poly.entity_id
_entity_poly.type
_entity_poly.pdbx_seq_one_letter_code
_entity_poly.pdbx_strand_id
1 'polypeptide(L)'
;MVDGVVAVVLAALSISAVVCFNFETRLPIVKYGATNTYFGYSVASHTEKLRNGDKNSWILVGAPLGQNLQPSSNRSGALFKCPITQLSNDCEQLKTDGRRKPSGIYESKW
;
A
#
# COMPACT_ATOMS: atom_id res chain seq x y z
N MET A 1 22.11 -28.40 -35.28
CA MET A 1 20.65 -28.53 -35.56
C MET A 1 19.88 -28.96 -34.31
N VAL A 2 20.40 -29.92 -33.53
CA VAL A 2 19.79 -30.41 -32.28
C VAL A 2 19.72 -29.35 -31.16
N ASP A 3 20.74 -28.49 -31.03
CA ASP A 3 20.81 -27.48 -29.96
C ASP A 3 19.73 -26.39 -30.10
N GLY A 4 19.42 -26.01 -31.34
CA GLY A 4 18.37 -25.04 -31.64
C GLY A 4 16.98 -25.59 -31.33
N VAL A 5 16.73 -26.88 -31.58
CA VAL A 5 15.46 -27.53 -31.27
C VAL A 5 15.27 -27.64 -29.76
N VAL A 6 16.31 -28.04 -29.03
CA VAL A 6 16.27 -28.10 -27.56
C VAL A 6 16.04 -26.71 -26.97
N ALA A 7 16.71 -25.68 -27.49
CA ALA A 7 16.50 -24.30 -27.05
C ALA A 7 15.07 -23.81 -27.31
N VAL A 8 14.48 -24.12 -28.46
CA VAL A 8 13.08 -23.77 -28.80
C VAL A 8 12.10 -24.51 -27.89
N VAL A 9 12.33 -25.79 -27.59
CA VAL A 9 11.47 -26.58 -26.69
C VAL A 9 11.56 -26.05 -25.26
N LEU A 10 12.76 -25.73 -24.75
CA LEU A 10 12.94 -25.13 -23.43
C LEU A 10 12.32 -23.72 -23.33
N ALA A 11 12.43 -22.91 -24.38
CA ALA A 11 11.77 -21.61 -24.48
C ALA A 11 10.24 -21.74 -24.49
N ALA A 12 9.70 -22.71 -25.24
CA ALA A 12 8.26 -22.96 -25.28
C ALA A 12 7.72 -23.47 -23.93
N LEU A 13 8.47 -24.33 -23.23
CA LEU A 13 8.10 -24.85 -21.91
C LEU A 13 8.16 -23.78 -20.80
N SER A 14 9.04 -22.78 -20.96
CA SER A 14 9.13 -21.65 -20.02
C SER A 14 8.06 -20.57 -20.26
N ILE A 15 7.38 -20.59 -21.42
CA ILE A 15 6.17 -19.79 -21.67
C ILE A 15 4.98 -20.54 -21.08
N SER A 16 4.96 -20.68 -19.75
CA SER A 16 3.73 -21.04 -19.05
C SER A 16 2.87 -19.77 -18.96
N ALA A 17 1.86 -19.69 -19.83
CA ALA A 17 0.85 -18.63 -19.75
C ALA A 17 0.06 -18.80 -18.45
N VAL A 18 0.41 -18.03 -17.42
CA VAL A 18 -0.37 -17.98 -16.17
C VAL A 18 -1.66 -17.25 -16.48
N VAL A 19 -2.73 -18.00 -16.70
CA VAL A 19 -4.06 -17.42 -16.86
C VAL A 19 -4.59 -17.11 -15.47
N CYS A 20 -4.64 -15.84 -15.09
CA CYS A 20 -5.25 -15.41 -13.84
C CYS A 20 -6.78 -15.59 -13.94
N PHE A 21 -7.30 -16.73 -13.50
CA PHE A 21 -8.71 -17.08 -13.65
C PHE A 21 -9.58 -16.79 -12.41
N ASN A 22 -8.96 -16.56 -11.25
CA ASN A 22 -9.64 -16.46 -9.96
C ASN A 22 -9.59 -15.07 -9.32
N PHE A 23 -9.21 -14.02 -10.08
CA PHE A 23 -9.25 -12.65 -9.59
C PHE A 23 -10.64 -12.05 -9.79
N GLU A 24 -11.32 -11.64 -8.71
CA GLU A 24 -12.64 -11.02 -8.80
C GLU A 24 -12.53 -9.56 -9.27
N THR A 25 -12.96 -9.31 -10.50
CA THR A 25 -12.87 -8.00 -11.16
C THR A 25 -14.17 -7.20 -11.12
N ARG A 26 -15.31 -7.82 -10.75
CA ARG A 26 -16.62 -7.16 -10.77
C ARG A 26 -16.89 -6.33 -9.52
N LEU A 27 -16.31 -6.71 -8.39
CA LEU A 27 -16.49 -6.03 -7.09
C LEU A 27 -15.15 -5.71 -6.43
N PRO A 28 -14.27 -4.91 -7.08
CA PRO A 28 -12.98 -4.54 -6.51
C PRO A 28 -13.16 -3.61 -5.31
N ILE A 29 -12.28 -3.75 -4.33
CA ILE A 29 -12.13 -2.74 -3.28
C ILE A 29 -11.32 -1.58 -3.86
N VAL A 30 -11.95 -0.42 -4.00
CA VAL A 30 -11.34 0.78 -4.55
C VAL A 30 -11.20 1.81 -3.43
N LYS A 31 -10.00 2.38 -3.27
CA LYS A 31 -9.72 3.42 -2.29
C LYS A 31 -9.22 4.68 -3.00
N TYR A 32 -9.80 5.83 -2.68
CA TYR A 32 -9.41 7.12 -3.23
C TYR A 32 -8.67 7.97 -2.20
N GLY A 33 -7.69 8.74 -2.68
CA GLY A 33 -7.03 9.77 -1.91
C GLY A 33 -7.08 11.12 -2.64
N ALA A 34 -6.50 12.15 -2.01
CA ALA A 34 -6.47 13.48 -2.57
C ALA A 34 -5.71 13.53 -3.90
N THR A 35 -6.24 14.31 -4.85
CA THR A 35 -5.61 14.54 -6.17
C THR A 35 -4.21 15.13 -6.02
N ASN A 36 -3.31 14.85 -6.97
CA ASN A 36 -1.94 15.38 -7.02
C ASN A 36 -1.03 14.99 -5.84
N THR A 37 -1.43 14.01 -5.02
CA THR A 37 -0.60 13.49 -3.91
C THR A 37 0.14 12.20 -4.25
N TYR A 38 -0.17 11.63 -5.42
CA TYR A 38 0.25 10.28 -5.83
C TYR A 38 -0.20 9.20 -4.84
N PHE A 39 -1.41 9.36 -4.27
CA PHE A 39 -2.04 8.31 -3.48
C PHE A 39 -2.10 7.00 -4.29
N GLY A 40 -1.60 5.92 -3.72
CA GLY A 40 -1.47 4.64 -4.40
C GLY A 40 -0.11 4.40 -5.06
N TYR A 41 0.85 5.32 -4.90
CA TYR A 41 2.22 5.13 -5.40
C TYR A 41 2.88 3.87 -4.83
N SER A 42 2.58 3.53 -3.58
CA SER A 42 2.95 2.27 -2.96
C SER A 42 1.81 1.72 -2.11
N VAL A 43 1.71 0.40 -2.05
CA VAL A 43 0.67 -0.31 -1.28
C VAL A 43 1.27 -1.48 -0.51
N ALA A 44 0.74 -1.76 0.68
CA ALA A 44 1.12 -2.92 1.48
C ALA A 44 -0.07 -3.45 2.29
N SER A 45 -0.10 -4.75 2.56
CA SER A 45 -1.05 -5.35 3.50
C SER A 45 -0.47 -5.33 4.92
N HIS A 46 -1.29 -5.01 5.92
CA HIS A 46 -0.89 -5.06 7.32
C HIS A 46 -1.98 -5.68 8.18
N THR A 47 -1.61 -6.64 9.04
CA THR A 47 -2.53 -7.24 10.01
C THR A 47 -2.04 -6.95 11.42
N GLU A 48 -2.84 -6.21 12.18
CA GLU A 48 -2.62 -5.92 13.58
C GLU A 48 -3.35 -6.95 14.44
N LYS A 49 -2.65 -7.52 15.44
CA LYS A 49 -3.27 -8.40 16.43
C LYS A 49 -3.64 -7.59 17.67
N LEU A 50 -4.92 -7.57 17.99
CA LEU A 50 -5.46 -6.88 19.16
C LEU A 50 -5.25 -7.71 20.43
N ARG A 51 -5.29 -7.03 21.59
CA ARG A 51 -5.05 -7.66 22.91
C ARG A 51 -6.08 -8.71 23.27
N ASN A 52 -7.31 -8.57 22.76
CA ASN A 52 -8.40 -9.52 22.95
C ASN A 52 -8.30 -10.76 22.03
N GLY A 53 -7.29 -10.83 21.15
CA GLY A 53 -7.08 -11.93 20.22
C GLY A 53 -7.58 -11.67 18.80
N ASP A 54 -8.40 -10.62 18.60
CA ASP A 54 -8.93 -10.25 17.29
C ASP A 54 -7.83 -9.75 16.35
N LYS A 55 -8.12 -9.75 15.05
CA LYS A 55 -7.21 -9.28 14.01
C LYS A 55 -7.86 -8.19 13.18
N ASN A 56 -7.19 -7.06 13.04
CA ASN A 56 -7.56 -6.00 12.12
C ASN A 56 -6.64 -6.03 10.91
N SER A 57 -7.20 -6.14 9.71
CA SER A 57 -6.42 -6.11 8.46
C SER A 57 -6.66 -4.79 7.73
N TRP A 58 -5.57 -4.22 7.24
CA TRP A 58 -5.50 -2.89 6.65
C TRP A 58 -4.76 -2.93 5.32
N ILE A 59 -5.20 -2.08 4.40
CA ILE A 59 -4.43 -1.69 3.22
C ILE A 59 -3.68 -0.42 3.60
N LEU A 60 -2.36 -0.47 3.60
CA LEU A 60 -1.53 0.71 3.75
C LEU A 60 -1.28 1.32 2.38
N VAL A 61 -1.47 2.63 2.26
CA VAL A 61 -1.33 3.35 0.99
C VAL A 61 -0.42 4.55 1.18
N GLY A 62 0.65 4.62 0.37
CA GLY A 62 1.56 5.74 0.31
C GLY A 62 1.09 6.82 -0.67
N ALA A 63 1.28 8.09 -0.28
CA ALA A 63 1.07 9.27 -1.11
C ALA A 63 2.28 10.21 -0.97
N PRO A 64 3.35 10.04 -1.77
CA PRO A 64 4.63 10.71 -1.57
C PRO A 64 4.57 12.24 -1.71
N LEU A 65 3.58 12.79 -2.43
CA LEU A 65 3.37 14.25 -2.51
C LEU A 65 2.23 14.73 -1.59
N GLY A 66 1.69 13.85 -0.75
CA GLY A 66 0.68 14.18 0.24
C GLY A 66 1.25 15.00 1.39
N GLN A 67 0.46 15.93 1.91
CA GLN A 67 0.76 16.63 3.15
C GLN A 67 0.49 15.69 4.33
N ASN A 68 1.50 15.47 5.16
CA ASN A 68 1.37 14.64 6.37
C ASN A 68 0.94 15.48 7.58
N LEU A 69 0.76 14.81 8.72
CA LEU A 69 0.37 15.44 9.99
C LEU A 69 1.53 16.09 10.75
N GLN A 70 2.70 16.30 10.14
CA GLN A 70 3.80 16.99 10.81
C GLN A 70 3.65 18.51 10.68
N PRO A 71 3.90 19.25 11.78
CA PRO A 71 3.95 20.71 11.72
C PRO A 71 5.12 21.16 10.83
N SER A 72 4.94 22.28 10.15
CA SER A 72 5.98 22.96 9.37
C SER A 72 6.63 22.10 8.27
N SER A 73 5.86 21.18 7.68
CA SER A 73 6.27 20.39 6.51
C SER A 73 5.46 20.80 5.29
N ASN A 74 6.00 20.54 4.09
CA ASN A 74 5.31 20.79 2.84
C ASN A 74 5.48 19.59 1.92
N ARG A 75 4.40 18.84 1.68
CA ARG A 75 4.36 17.64 0.81
C ARG A 75 5.51 16.65 1.10
N SER A 76 5.76 16.41 2.38
CA SER A 76 6.79 15.48 2.89
C SER A 76 6.41 14.00 2.73
N GLY A 77 5.21 13.70 2.22
CA GLY A 77 4.72 12.34 2.01
C GLY A 77 3.83 11.88 3.16
N ALA A 78 2.66 11.37 2.81
CA ALA A 78 1.66 10.88 3.76
C ALA A 78 1.46 9.36 3.62
N LEU A 79 1.13 8.73 4.74
CA LEU A 79 0.76 7.31 4.83
C LEU A 79 -0.68 7.20 5.30
N PHE A 80 -1.46 6.33 4.68
CA PHE A 80 -2.84 6.07 5.05
C PHE A 80 -3.02 4.60 5.41
N LYS A 81 -3.91 4.32 6.37
CA LYS A 81 -4.49 2.98 6.57
C LYS A 81 -5.92 3.01 6.03
N CYS A 82 -6.30 2.00 5.27
CA CYS A 82 -7.65 1.83 4.76
C CYS A 82 -8.18 0.47 5.22
N PRO A 83 -9.40 0.37 5.77
CA PRO A 83 -9.98 -0.91 6.13
C PRO A 83 -10.38 -1.69 4.86
N ILE A 84 -10.46 -3.02 4.98
CA ILE A 84 -10.90 -3.91 3.90
C ILE A 84 -12.43 -3.90 3.83
N THR A 85 -12.97 -2.87 3.17
CA THR A 85 -14.41 -2.57 3.04
C THR A 85 -14.70 -2.08 1.62
N GLN A 86 -15.97 -2.07 1.22
CA GLN A 86 -16.42 -1.52 -0.07
C GLN A 86 -16.53 0.01 -0.09
N LEU A 87 -16.35 0.68 1.06
CA LEU A 87 -16.32 2.15 1.11
C LEU A 87 -15.01 2.64 0.50
N SER A 88 -15.08 3.70 -0.31
CA SER A 88 -13.93 4.16 -1.08
C SER A 88 -13.18 5.34 -0.45
N ASN A 89 -13.76 5.98 0.57
CA ASN A 89 -13.30 7.21 1.20
C ASN A 89 -13.10 7.09 2.72
N ASP A 90 -12.83 5.89 3.21
CA ASP A 90 -12.67 5.55 4.63
C ASP A 90 -11.19 5.32 5.03
N CYS A 91 -10.27 5.83 4.23
CA CYS A 91 -8.84 5.82 4.54
C CYS A 91 -8.50 6.91 5.56
N GLU A 92 -7.77 6.54 6.61
CA GLU A 92 -7.31 7.44 7.66
C GLU A 92 -5.81 7.68 7.53
N GLN A 93 -5.38 8.95 7.61
CA GLN A 93 -3.95 9.27 7.58
C GLN A 93 -3.28 8.86 8.90
N LEU A 94 -2.17 8.14 8.79
CA LEU A 94 -1.36 7.71 9.93
C LEU A 94 -0.38 8.80 10.34
N LYS A 95 -0.21 8.95 11.66
CA LYS A 95 0.80 9.82 12.25
C LYS A 95 2.13 9.06 12.36
N THR A 96 2.98 9.15 11.33
CA THR A 96 4.28 8.44 11.26
C THR A 96 5.38 9.12 12.09
N ASP A 97 5.34 10.45 12.19
CA ASP A 97 6.42 11.26 12.76
C ASP A 97 5.95 12.63 13.27
N GLY A 98 4.63 12.88 13.32
CA GLY A 98 4.02 14.09 13.88
C GLY A 98 4.12 14.21 15.41
N ARG A 99 4.90 13.35 16.07
CA ARG A 99 5.30 13.52 17.46
C ARG A 99 6.52 14.44 17.50
N ARG A 100 6.44 15.61 16.87
CA ARG A 100 7.49 16.63 16.95
C ARG A 100 6.87 17.89 17.52
N LYS A 101 7.52 18.44 18.55
CA LYS A 101 7.19 19.78 19.04
C LYS A 101 7.54 20.81 17.95
N PRO A 102 6.96 22.02 17.97
CA PRO A 102 7.34 23.10 17.06
C PRO A 102 8.85 23.40 17.00
N SER A 103 9.60 23.01 18.05
CA SER A 103 11.06 23.08 18.12
C SER A 103 11.81 22.01 17.31
N GLY A 104 11.12 21.10 16.61
CA GLY A 104 11.72 20.01 15.85
C GLY A 104 12.16 18.80 16.69
N ILE A 105 11.93 18.84 18.01
CA ILE A 105 12.26 17.76 18.95
C ILE A 105 11.18 16.68 18.92
N TYR A 106 11.57 15.41 18.84
CA TYR A 106 10.63 14.29 18.94
C TYR A 106 10.06 14.16 20.36
N GLU A 107 8.76 13.94 20.47
CA GLU A 107 8.07 13.61 21.71
C GLU A 107 8.48 12.18 22.10
N SER A 108 9.27 12.06 23.17
CA SER A 108 9.64 10.75 23.71
C SER A 108 8.38 10.02 24.16
N LYS A 109 8.28 8.74 23.79
CA LYS A 109 7.17 7.86 24.20
C LYS A 109 7.56 7.00 25.42
N TRP A 110 8.45 7.52 26.25
CA TRP A 110 8.90 6.97 27.52
C TRP A 110 9.16 8.14 28.47
#